data_AF-A0A7W9PKX1-F1
#
_entry.id   AF-A0A7W9PKX1-F1
#
_cell.length_a   1.000
_cell.length_b   1.000
_cell.length_c   1.000
_cell.angle_alpha   90.00
_cell.angle_beta   90.00
_cell.angle_gamma   90.00
#
_symmetry.space_group_name_H-M   'P 1'
#
loop_
_entity.id
_entity.type
_entity.pdbx_description
1 polymer ?
#
loop_
_entity_poly.entity_id
_entity_poly.type
_entity_poly.pdbx_seq_one_letter_code
_entity_poly.pdbx_strand_id
1 'polypeptide(L)'
;MRLVINRSQAAVKGVLGGHKGMQFTLKYRLELTDEEFGLVRYYKLNAYTLTWRTIQGTQVPDDTIGSMIEGASQTVSDVKALLANEEVVKKAVDELPVLFEVCRTFGGEEVIDYPRKRD
;
A
#
# COMPACT_ATOMS: atom_id res chain seq x y z
N MET A 1 -11.68 -7.11 -1.35
CA MET A 1 -10.62 -6.31 -2.04
C MET A 1 -9.67 -7.16 -2.88
N ARG A 2 -8.87 -6.53 -3.75
CA ARG A 2 -7.73 -7.09 -4.49
C ARG A 2 -6.64 -6.04 -4.68
N LEU A 3 -5.37 -6.43 -4.54
CA LEU A 3 -4.23 -5.61 -4.96
C LEU A 3 -3.74 -6.05 -6.35
N VAL A 4 -3.67 -5.12 -7.30
CA VAL A 4 -3.14 -5.33 -8.66
C VAL A 4 -1.74 -4.74 -8.72
N ILE A 5 -0.73 -5.55 -9.07
CA ILE A 5 0.68 -5.11 -9.20
C ILE A 5 1.17 -5.34 -10.64
N ASN A 6 1.90 -4.36 -11.18
CA ASN A 6 2.64 -4.47 -12.43
C ASN A 6 4.10 -4.06 -12.20
N ARG A 7 5.04 -4.89 -12.69
CA ARG A 7 6.47 -4.61 -12.69
C ARG A 7 6.93 -4.39 -14.11
N SER A 8 7.76 -3.38 -14.33
CA SER A 8 8.36 -3.09 -15.64
C SER A 8 9.77 -2.58 -15.47
N GLN A 9 10.55 -2.58 -16.55
CA GLN A 9 11.91 -2.07 -16.58
C GLN A 9 12.21 -1.35 -17.89
N ALA A 10 13.11 -0.36 -17.84
CA ALA A 10 13.58 0.39 -19.00
C ALA A 10 15.08 0.63 -18.91
N ALA A 11 15.78 0.44 -20.03
CA ALA A 11 17.21 0.74 -20.11
C ALA A 11 17.44 2.25 -20.04
N VAL A 12 18.36 2.68 -19.18
CA VAL A 12 18.81 4.06 -19.08
C VAL A 12 19.96 4.27 -20.06
N LYS A 13 19.77 5.15 -21.05
CA LYS A 13 20.79 5.47 -22.05
C LYS A 13 21.54 6.76 -21.67
N GLY A 14 22.85 6.80 -21.90
CA GLY A 14 23.65 8.01 -21.81
C GLY A 14 23.49 8.92 -23.03
N VAL A 15 23.99 10.16 -22.93
CA VAL A 15 23.92 11.20 -23.98
C VAL A 15 24.57 10.75 -25.32
N LEU A 16 25.48 9.78 -25.28
CA LEU A 16 26.14 9.18 -26.45
C LEU A 16 25.65 7.75 -26.77
N GLY A 17 24.46 7.36 -26.30
CA GLY A 17 23.86 6.07 -26.62
C GLY A 17 24.40 4.85 -25.84
N GLY A 18 25.41 5.04 -24.99
CA GLY A 18 25.94 3.98 -24.12
C GLY A 18 24.95 3.55 -23.03
N HIS A 19 24.96 2.27 -22.67
CA HIS A 19 24.12 1.71 -21.59
C HIS A 19 24.59 2.21 -20.22
N LYS A 20 23.77 2.98 -19.51
CA LYS A 20 24.07 3.53 -18.18
C LYS A 20 23.49 2.72 -17.03
N GLY A 21 22.52 1.85 -17.28
CA GLY A 21 21.89 1.03 -16.25
C GLY A 21 20.47 0.62 -16.62
N MET A 22 19.77 0.05 -15.65
CA MET A 22 18.35 -0.29 -15.74
C MET A 22 17.57 0.56 -14.74
N GLN A 23 16.37 0.96 -15.12
CA GLN A 23 15.40 1.56 -14.22
C GLN A 23 14.21 0.62 -14.10
N PHE A 24 13.72 0.42 -12.89
CA PHE A 24 12.62 -0.48 -12.57
C PHE A 24 11.43 0.33 -12.09
N THR A 25 10.24 -0.03 -12.54
CA THR A 25 8.99 0.64 -12.14
C THR A 25 8.02 -0.38 -11.57
N LEU A 26 7.50 -0.07 -10.39
CA LEU A 26 6.42 -0.77 -9.70
C LEU A 26 5.15 0.08 -9.78
N LYS A 27 4.11 -0.42 -10.45
CA LYS A 27 2.77 0.18 -10.46
C LYS A 27 1.82 -0.69 -9.68
N TYR A 28 0.93 -0.10 -8.90
CA TYR A 28 -0.06 -0.84 -8.13
C TYR A 28 -1.36 -0.08 -7.96
N ARG A 29 -2.46 -0.84 -7.84
CA ARG A 29 -3.82 -0.35 -7.59
C ARG A 29 -4.54 -1.26 -6.61
N LEU A 30 -5.23 -0.69 -5.64
CA LEU A 30 -6.15 -1.37 -4.76
C LEU A 30 -7.57 -1.31 -5.35
N GLU A 31 -8.17 -2.48 -5.57
CA GLU A 31 -9.55 -2.64 -5.98
C GLU A 31 -10.36 -3.07 -4.76
N LEU A 32 -11.28 -2.20 -4.33
CA LEU A 32 -12.21 -2.51 -3.25
C LEU A 32 -13.50 -3.11 -3.81
N THR A 33 -14.18 -3.92 -3.01
CA THR A 33 -15.59 -4.25 -3.27
C THR A 33 -16.46 -3.02 -3.05
N ASP A 34 -17.69 -3.03 -3.56
CA ASP A 34 -18.64 -1.93 -3.36
C ASP A 34 -18.90 -1.65 -1.87
N GLU A 35 -18.95 -2.70 -1.05
CA GLU A 35 -19.10 -2.62 0.41
C GLU A 35 -17.89 -1.92 1.06
N GLU A 36 -16.67 -2.40 0.78
CA GLU A 36 -15.42 -1.82 1.32
C GLU A 36 -15.26 -0.36 0.90
N PHE A 37 -15.57 -0.05 -0.36
CA PHE A 37 -15.56 1.32 -0.87
C PHE A 37 -16.62 2.19 -0.17
N GLY A 38 -17.78 1.62 0.16
CA GLY A 38 -18.80 2.24 1.01
C GLY A 38 -18.27 2.61 2.39
N LEU A 39 -17.53 1.71 3.05
CA LEU A 39 -16.89 1.96 4.35
C LEU A 39 -15.88 3.11 4.24
N VAL A 40 -15.01 3.10 3.22
CA VAL A 40 -14.02 4.17 3.00
C VAL A 40 -14.69 5.53 2.86
N ARG A 41 -15.81 5.61 2.14
CA ARG A 41 -16.57 6.86 1.98
C ARG A 41 -17.23 7.29 3.28
N TYR A 42 -17.92 6.37 3.95
CA TYR A 42 -18.68 6.66 5.17
C TYR A 42 -17.77 7.18 6.30
N TYR A 43 -16.64 6.48 6.53
CA TYR A 43 -15.67 6.83 7.56
C TYR A 43 -14.59 7.81 7.10
N LYS A 44 -14.68 8.34 5.87
CA LYS A 44 -13.72 9.29 5.27
C LYS A 44 -12.27 8.80 5.31
N LEU A 45 -12.05 7.51 5.05
CA LEU A 45 -10.75 6.86 5.17
C LEU A 45 -9.80 7.11 3.99
N ASN A 46 -10.16 7.96 3.02
CA ASN A 46 -9.29 8.23 1.86
C ASN A 46 -7.89 8.70 2.26
N ALA A 47 -7.78 9.51 3.32
CA ALA A 47 -6.50 10.01 3.82
C ALA A 47 -5.83 9.08 4.84
N TYR A 48 -6.41 7.91 5.13
CA TYR A 48 -5.81 6.92 6.02
C TYR A 48 -4.49 6.43 5.42
N THR A 49 -3.40 6.65 6.15
CA THR A 49 -2.04 6.33 5.70
C THR A 49 -1.77 4.84 5.86
N LEU A 50 -1.27 4.22 4.79
CA LEU A 50 -0.96 2.79 4.72
C LEU A 50 0.54 2.52 4.76
N THR A 51 1.34 3.36 4.11
CA THR A 51 2.80 3.21 4.08
C THR A 51 3.47 4.49 4.52
N TRP A 52 4.69 4.33 5.01
CA TRP A 52 5.53 5.42 5.50
C TRP A 52 6.89 5.32 4.85
N ARG A 53 7.49 6.47 4.56
CA ARG A 53 8.86 6.56 4.08
C ARG A 53 9.67 7.48 4.97
N THR A 54 10.96 7.22 5.08
CA THR A 54 11.87 8.07 5.85
C THR A 54 12.55 9.08 4.96
N ILE A 55 12.37 10.37 5.24
CA ILE A 55 13.09 11.48 4.61
C ILE A 55 13.91 12.18 5.69
N GLN A 56 15.23 12.18 5.53
CA GLN A 56 16.17 12.84 6.48
C GLN A 56 15.95 12.41 7.94
N GLY A 57 15.64 11.13 8.17
CA GLY A 57 15.38 10.58 9.51
C GLY A 57 13.94 10.75 10.02
N THR A 58 13.10 11.49 9.30
CA THR A 58 11.69 11.70 9.66
C THR A 58 10.79 10.78 8.85
N GLN A 59 9.89 10.07 9.52
CA GLN A 59 8.83 9.32 8.86
C GLN A 59 7.77 10.28 8.31
N VAL A 60 7.46 10.16 7.03
CA VAL A 60 6.38 10.88 6.36
C VAL A 60 5.43 9.88 5.70
N PRO A 61 4.12 10.18 5.65
CA PRO A 61 3.17 9.38 4.88
C PRO A 61 3.61 9.24 3.43
N ASP A 62 3.45 8.05 2.85
CA ASP A 62 3.73 7.79 1.44
C ASP A 62 2.42 7.41 0.71
N ASP A 63 1.89 6.22 0.95
CA ASP A 63 0.60 5.79 0.40
C ASP A 63 -0.54 6.00 1.39
N THR A 64 -1.70 6.36 0.86
CA THR A 64 -2.99 6.37 1.54
C THR A 64 -3.95 5.38 0.87
N ILE A 65 -5.06 5.03 1.52
CA ILE A 65 -6.12 4.25 0.87
C ILE A 65 -6.56 4.90 -0.44
N GLY A 66 -6.77 6.22 -0.45
CA GLY A 66 -7.19 6.96 -1.63
C GLY A 66 -6.18 6.87 -2.77
N SER A 67 -4.89 7.13 -2.50
CA SER A 67 -3.85 7.06 -3.53
C SER A 67 -3.68 5.65 -4.09
N MET A 68 -3.85 4.61 -3.27
CA MET A 68 -3.79 3.22 -3.75
C MET A 68 -5.01 2.84 -4.59
N ILE A 69 -6.20 3.36 -4.30
CA ILE A 69 -7.40 3.17 -5.15
C ILE A 69 -7.22 3.85 -6.52
N GLU A 70 -6.74 5.09 -6.51
CA GLU A 70 -6.43 5.85 -7.75
C GLU A 70 -5.32 5.18 -8.56
N GLY A 71 -4.40 4.51 -7.87
CA GLY A 71 -3.25 3.82 -8.41
C GLY A 71 -1.98 4.64 -8.20
N ALA A 72 -0.92 3.96 -7.79
CA ALA A 72 0.37 4.56 -7.51
C ALA A 72 1.48 3.92 -8.36
N SER A 73 2.58 4.65 -8.49
CA SER A 73 3.75 4.22 -9.26
C SER A 73 5.02 4.69 -8.59
N GLN A 74 5.98 3.78 -8.48
CA GLN A 74 7.30 4.06 -7.93
C GLN A 74 8.36 3.60 -8.92
N THR A 75 9.44 4.38 -9.04
CA THR A 75 10.52 4.08 -9.95
C THR A 75 11.85 4.10 -9.20
N VAL A 76 12.62 3.02 -9.32
CA VAL A 76 13.87 2.80 -8.60
C VAL A 76 14.96 2.30 -9.55
N SER A 77 16.22 2.52 -9.19
CA SER A 77 17.38 2.08 -9.99
C SER A 77 17.88 0.68 -9.63
N ASP A 78 17.31 0.04 -8.61
CA ASP A 78 17.73 -1.26 -8.09
C ASP A 78 16.53 -2.20 -7.93
N VAL A 79 16.68 -3.44 -8.39
CA VAL A 79 15.64 -4.47 -8.31
C VAL A 79 15.37 -4.87 -6.86
N LYS A 80 16.37 -4.85 -5.97
CA LYS A 80 16.13 -5.17 -4.55
C LYS A 80 15.25 -4.11 -3.88
N ALA A 81 15.47 -2.84 -4.20
CA ALA A 81 14.59 -1.76 -3.76
C ALA A 81 13.15 -1.94 -4.28
N LEU A 82 12.98 -2.37 -5.55
CA LEU A 82 11.65 -2.66 -6.09
C LEU A 82 10.95 -3.76 -5.29
N LEU A 83 11.65 -4.87 -5.01
CA LEU A 83 11.07 -5.99 -4.25
C LEU A 83 10.77 -5.59 -2.80
N ALA A 84 11.63 -4.80 -2.16
CA ALA A 84 11.40 -4.31 -0.81
C ALA A 84 10.16 -3.40 -0.75
N ASN A 85 10.02 -2.47 -1.68
CA ASN A 85 8.85 -1.59 -1.76
C ASN A 85 7.57 -2.37 -2.02
N GLU A 86 7.62 -3.39 -2.88
CA GLU A 86 6.48 -4.25 -3.14
C GLU A 86 6.02 -5.00 -1.88
N GLU A 87 6.95 -5.54 -1.09
CA GLU A 87 6.61 -6.21 0.18
C GLU A 87 6.00 -5.24 1.19
N VAL A 88 6.45 -3.98 1.23
CA VAL A 88 5.82 -2.93 2.06
C VAL A 88 4.38 -2.69 1.62
N VAL A 89 4.13 -2.54 0.31
CA VAL A 89 2.79 -2.32 -0.24
C VAL A 89 1.86 -3.50 0.07
N LYS A 90 2.33 -4.75 -0.07
CA LYS A 90 1.54 -5.95 0.26
C LYS A 90 1.14 -5.98 1.73
N LYS A 91 2.11 -5.81 2.63
CA LYS A 91 1.87 -5.81 4.08
C LYS A 91 0.88 -4.73 4.50
N ALA A 92 0.99 -3.55 3.92
CA ALA A 92 0.05 -2.47 4.19
C ALA A 92 -1.39 -2.81 3.76
N VAL A 93 -1.56 -3.57 2.69
CA VAL A 93 -2.88 -4.08 2.26
C VAL A 93 -3.36 -5.22 3.14
N ASP A 94 -2.48 -6.08 3.66
CA ASP A 94 -2.84 -7.17 4.57
C ASP A 94 -3.52 -6.69 5.88
N GLU A 95 -3.29 -5.43 6.28
CA GLU A 95 -3.90 -4.81 7.47
C GLU A 95 -5.32 -4.28 7.24
N LEU A 96 -5.71 -4.04 5.98
CA LEU A 96 -7.01 -3.45 5.63
C LEU A 96 -8.24 -4.28 6.03
N PRO A 97 -8.25 -5.62 5.96
CA PRO A 97 -9.41 -6.41 6.38
C PRO A 97 -9.77 -6.17 7.85
N VAL A 98 -8.77 -6.03 8.71
CA VAL A 98 -8.98 -5.75 10.14
C VAL A 98 -9.56 -4.35 10.32
N LEU A 99 -9.02 -3.34 9.63
CA LEU A 99 -9.57 -1.98 9.64
C LEU A 99 -11.03 -1.96 9.19
N PHE A 100 -11.36 -2.63 8.09
CA PHE A 100 -12.73 -2.69 7.58
C PHE A 100 -13.65 -3.47 8.49
N GLU A 101 -13.17 -4.51 9.16
CA GLU A 101 -13.97 -5.23 10.16
C GLU A 101 -14.32 -4.33 11.35
N VAL A 102 -13.36 -3.59 11.89
CA VAL A 102 -13.63 -2.58 12.93
C VAL A 102 -14.65 -1.55 12.44
N CYS A 103 -14.53 -1.12 11.17
CA CYS A 103 -15.50 -0.20 10.58
C CYS A 103 -16.93 -0.77 10.51
N ARG A 104 -17.08 -2.09 10.33
CA ARG A 104 -18.39 -2.76 10.34
C ARG A 104 -18.97 -2.91 11.73
N THR A 105 -18.13 -3.09 12.74
CA THR A 105 -18.57 -3.37 14.11
C THR A 105 -18.79 -2.10 14.95
N PHE A 106 -18.41 -0.93 14.47
CA PHE A 106 -18.69 0.33 15.17
C PHE A 106 -20.19 0.49 15.50
N GLY A 107 -20.46 0.77 16.77
CA GLY A 107 -21.82 0.84 17.32
C GLY A 107 -22.31 -0.45 18.00
N GLY A 108 -21.54 -1.55 17.90
CA GLY A 108 -21.73 -2.77 18.67
C GLY A 108 -20.92 -2.81 19.97
N GLU A 109 -21.11 -3.88 20.74
CA GLU A 109 -20.31 -4.22 21.94
C GLU A 109 -19.42 -5.43 21.62
N GLU A 110 -18.12 -5.31 21.87
CA GLU A 110 -17.17 -6.43 21.82
C GLU A 110 -16.86 -6.88 23.26
N VAL A 111 -17.18 -8.12 23.59
CA VAL A 111 -16.86 -8.72 24.90
C VAL A 111 -15.63 -9.61 24.73
N ILE A 112 -14.55 -9.30 25.45
CA ILE A 112 -13.29 -10.06 25.43
C ILE A 112 -13.02 -10.63 26.82
N ASP A 113 -13.03 -11.96 26.93
CA ASP A 113 -12.70 -12.66 28.16
C ASP A 113 -11.18 -12.78 28.37
N TYR A 114 -10.74 -12.60 29.62
CA TYR A 114 -9.34 -12.69 30.03
C TYR A 114 -9.10 -13.82 31.06
N PRO A 115 -7.96 -14.55 30.97
CA PRO A 115 -6.88 -14.35 30.02
C PRO A 115 -7.31 -14.75 28.60
N ARG A 116 -6.85 -13.99 27.59
CA ARG A 116 -7.14 -14.32 26.19
C ARG A 116 -6.78 -15.78 25.96
N LYS A 117 -7.72 -16.56 25.41
CA LYS A 117 -7.45 -17.93 25.00
C LYS A 117 -6.25 -17.88 24.06
N ARG A 118 -5.21 -18.66 24.40
CA ARG A 118 -4.08 -18.87 23.51
C ARG A 118 -4.50 -19.99 22.58
N ASP A 119 -4.61 -19.69 21.30
CA ASP A 119 -4.75 -20.68 20.23
C ASP A 119 -3.41 -21.38 19.98
#